data_AF-A0A328Q8M9-F1
#
_entry.id   AF-A0A328Q8M9-F1
#
_cell.length_a   1.000
_cell.length_b   1.000
_cell.length_c   1.000
_cell.angle_alpha   90.00
_cell.angle_beta   90.00
_cell.angle_gamma   90.00
#
_symmetry.space_group_name_H-M   'P 1'
#
loop_
_entity.id
_entity.type
_entity.pdbx_description
1 polymer ?
#
loop_
_entity_poly.entity_id
_entity_poly.type
_entity_poly.pdbx_seq_one_letter_code
_entity_poly.pdbx_strand_id
1 'polypeptide(L)'
;MKPEEVKKMEQEDDEEFVGLNVDTNLLDVVQVLFKTEPEVEVFYDGFLERMQSDKKIRKHTDNRKRMNEAFLDELLKYYDLDTINKALNGMRDENNFATVEEEKDIDKLLRKTFSSKMEFRMFITYVSQYMMEEHDTPVEAAAKSMKRLGKSDNDVLKITSVIDKIF
;
A
#
# COMPACT_ATOMS: atom_id res chain seq x y z
N MET A 1 -53.04 25.26 2.01
CA MET A 1 -51.80 24.67 2.57
C MET A 1 -50.89 24.35 1.40
N LYS A 2 -49.67 24.87 1.41
CA LYS A 2 -48.64 24.54 0.42
C LYS A 2 -47.97 23.22 0.86
N PRO A 3 -47.62 22.31 -0.06
CA PRO A 3 -46.86 21.13 0.29
C PRO A 3 -45.45 21.57 0.69
N GLU A 4 -45.02 21.14 1.88
CA GLU A 4 -43.68 21.38 2.40
C GLU A 4 -42.66 20.78 1.43
N GLU A 5 -41.75 21.63 0.97
CA GLU A 5 -40.58 21.22 0.21
C GLU A 5 -39.71 20.36 1.11
N VAL A 6 -39.81 19.05 0.91
CA VAL A 6 -38.81 18.09 1.40
C VAL A 6 -37.48 18.50 0.77
N LYS A 7 -36.65 19.22 1.54
CA LYS A 7 -35.23 19.38 1.22
C LYS A 7 -34.68 17.98 0.99
N LYS A 8 -34.40 17.66 -0.27
CA LYS A 8 -33.52 16.56 -0.62
C LYS A 8 -32.23 16.84 0.14
N MET A 9 -31.99 16.10 1.22
CA MET A 9 -30.64 15.86 1.68
C MET A 9 -29.94 15.30 0.45
N GLU A 10 -29.09 16.13 -0.15
CA GLU A 10 -28.11 15.66 -1.11
C GLU A 10 -27.46 14.45 -0.44
N GLN A 11 -27.56 13.30 -1.10
CA GLN A 11 -26.73 12.17 -0.78
C GLN A 11 -25.31 12.73 -0.87
N GLU A 12 -24.70 12.95 0.29
CA GLU A 12 -23.25 12.90 0.40
C GLU A 12 -22.93 11.51 -0.14
N ASP A 13 -22.59 11.46 -1.44
CA ASP A 13 -22.00 10.28 -2.06
C ASP A 13 -20.88 9.88 -1.11
N ASP A 14 -21.04 8.72 -0.46
CA ASP A 14 -20.02 8.11 0.38
C ASP A 14 -18.72 8.21 -0.41
N GLU A 15 -17.82 9.10 0.01
CA GLU A 15 -16.51 9.27 -0.61
C GLU A 15 -15.76 7.95 -0.37
N GLU A 16 -15.95 7.02 -1.30
CA GLU A 16 -15.27 5.76 -1.37
C GLU A 16 -13.78 6.09 -1.29
N PHE A 17 -13.14 5.71 -0.19
CA PHE A 17 -11.71 5.94 0.01
C PHE A 17 -10.95 5.26 -1.14
N VAL A 18 -10.61 6.06 -2.14
CA VAL A 18 -9.79 5.63 -3.27
C VAL A 18 -8.39 5.46 -2.69
N GLY A 19 -8.00 4.22 -2.42
CA GLY A 19 -6.63 3.91 -2.01
C GLY A 19 -5.66 4.66 -2.90
N LEU A 20 -4.70 5.39 -2.30
CA LEU A 20 -3.78 6.24 -3.03
C LEU A 20 -3.10 5.40 -4.10
N ASN A 21 -3.39 5.70 -5.37
CA ASN A 21 -2.77 5.02 -6.51
C ASN A 21 -1.36 5.58 -6.73
N VAL A 22 -0.55 5.52 -5.68
CA VAL A 22 0.82 6.00 -5.57
C VAL A 22 1.73 4.78 -5.40
N ASP A 23 2.97 4.91 -5.83
CA ASP A 23 3.98 3.88 -5.62
C ASP A 23 4.18 3.55 -4.13
N THR A 24 4.23 2.26 -3.80
CA THR A 24 4.45 1.80 -2.43
C THR A 24 5.76 2.36 -1.86
N ASN A 25 6.82 2.40 -2.68
CA ASN A 25 8.10 3.00 -2.27
C ASN A 25 7.99 4.49 -1.93
N LEU A 26 7.08 5.23 -2.56
CA LEU A 26 6.84 6.64 -2.23
C LEU A 26 6.06 6.78 -0.93
N LEU A 27 5.08 5.89 -0.68
CA LEU A 27 4.33 5.85 0.57
C LEU A 27 5.25 5.52 1.75
N ASP A 28 6.15 4.56 1.58
CA ASP A 28 7.09 4.14 2.61
C ASP A 28 8.08 5.25 2.96
N VAL A 29 8.50 6.03 1.96
CA VAL A 29 9.39 7.20 2.16
C VAL A 29 8.80 8.24 3.11
N VAL A 30 7.47 8.38 3.20
CA VAL A 30 6.82 9.28 4.16
C VAL A 30 7.20 8.90 5.59
N GLN A 31 7.18 7.61 5.92
CA GLN A 31 7.50 7.11 7.27
C GLN A 31 8.99 7.27 7.63
N VAL A 32 9.86 7.39 6.63
CA VAL A 32 11.29 7.64 6.84
C VAL A 32 11.61 9.12 6.95
N LEU A 33 10.93 9.96 6.17
CA LEU A 33 11.14 11.40 6.17
C LEU A 33 10.49 12.07 7.38
N PHE A 34 9.25 11.72 7.67
CA PHE A 34 8.46 12.27 8.76
C PHE A 34 8.48 11.31 9.96
N LYS A 35 8.90 11.80 11.13
CA LYS A 35 9.23 10.94 12.29
C LYS A 35 8.10 10.89 13.32
N THR A 36 7.09 11.70 13.14
CA THR A 36 5.99 11.85 14.07
C THR A 36 4.65 11.74 13.34
N GLU A 37 3.67 11.17 14.00
CA GLU A 37 2.30 11.03 13.47
C GLU A 37 1.71 12.37 13.00
N PRO A 38 1.85 13.51 13.72
CA PRO A 38 1.33 14.80 13.24
C PRO A 38 1.99 15.29 11.95
N GLU A 39 3.27 15.01 11.74
CA GLU A 39 3.97 15.40 10.51
C GLU A 39 3.47 14.59 9.30
N VAL A 40 3.18 13.31 9.52
CA VAL A 40 2.61 12.42 8.52
C VAL A 40 1.18 12.84 8.17
N GLU A 41 0.36 13.20 9.16
CA GLU A 41 -0.99 13.72 8.97
C GLU A 41 -0.97 15.00 8.12
N VAL A 42 -0.14 15.98 8.49
CA VAL A 42 -0.02 17.25 7.76
C VAL A 42 0.38 17.02 6.29
N PHE A 43 1.28 16.07 6.03
CA PHE A 43 1.65 15.70 4.67
C PHE A 43 0.48 15.12 3.88
N TYR A 44 -0.23 14.13 4.44
CA TYR A 44 -1.35 13.48 3.74
C TYR A 44 -2.53 14.41 3.56
N ASP A 45 -2.83 15.29 4.51
CA ASP A 45 -3.85 16.33 4.38
C ASP A 45 -3.52 17.27 3.21
N GLY A 46 -2.27 17.73 3.12
CA GLY A 46 -1.82 18.56 2.01
C GLY A 46 -1.88 17.85 0.65
N PHE A 47 -1.55 16.55 0.63
CA PHE A 47 -1.67 15.74 -0.58
C PHE A 47 -3.12 15.54 -1.01
N LEU A 48 -4.03 15.25 -0.07
CA LEU A 48 -5.45 15.07 -0.33
C LEU A 48 -6.11 16.38 -0.78
N GLU A 49 -5.76 17.51 -0.17
CA GLU A 49 -6.21 18.83 -0.62
C GLU A 49 -5.76 19.13 -2.06
N ARG A 50 -4.52 18.76 -2.41
CA ARG A 50 -4.01 18.86 -3.79
C ARG A 50 -4.81 17.97 -4.74
N MET A 51 -5.09 16.73 -4.33
CA MET A 51 -5.94 15.83 -5.12
C MET A 51 -7.33 16.40 -5.33
N GLN A 52 -7.94 17.02 -4.31
CA GLN A 52 -9.28 17.60 -4.39
C GLN A 52 -9.32 18.93 -5.16
N SER A 53 -8.25 19.71 -5.15
CA SER A 53 -8.19 21.01 -5.84
C SER A 53 -7.82 20.89 -7.32
N ASP A 54 -6.90 20.00 -7.70
CA ASP A 54 -6.45 19.85 -9.09
C ASP A 54 -7.42 18.98 -9.92
N LYS A 55 -8.16 19.63 -10.83
CA LYS A 55 -9.10 18.97 -11.75
C LYS A 55 -8.45 17.91 -12.66
N LYS A 56 -7.15 18.04 -12.99
CA LYS A 56 -6.42 17.06 -13.80
C LYS A 56 -6.06 15.83 -12.98
N ILE A 57 -5.72 15.99 -11.70
CA ILE A 57 -5.43 14.86 -10.81
C ILE A 57 -6.73 14.10 -10.50
N ARG A 58 -7.81 14.81 -10.13
CA ARG A 58 -9.14 14.21 -9.88
C ARG A 58 -9.66 13.34 -11.01
N LYS A 59 -9.46 13.78 -12.26
CA LYS A 59 -9.95 13.05 -13.45
C LYS A 59 -9.10 11.85 -13.83
N HIS A 60 -7.93 11.69 -13.21
CA HIS A 60 -6.93 10.70 -13.57
C HIS A 60 -6.32 10.03 -12.32
N THR A 61 -7.14 9.82 -11.29
CA THR A 61 -6.74 9.13 -10.05
C THR A 61 -6.31 7.68 -10.32
N ASP A 62 -6.73 7.10 -11.44
CA ASP A 62 -6.32 5.80 -11.96
C ASP A 62 -4.92 5.83 -12.65
N ASN A 63 -4.39 7.02 -12.95
CA ASN A 63 -3.06 7.18 -13.56
C ASN A 63 -1.97 7.28 -12.49
N ARG A 64 -1.39 6.13 -12.14
CA ARG A 64 -0.33 6.01 -11.12
C ARG A 64 0.86 6.94 -11.36
N LYS A 65 1.24 7.18 -12.62
CA LYS A 65 2.36 8.08 -12.92
C LYS A 65 2.08 9.51 -12.47
N ARG A 66 0.88 10.03 -12.76
CA ARG A 66 0.48 11.38 -12.35
C ARG A 66 0.29 11.50 -10.84
N MET A 67 -0.22 10.44 -10.23
CA MET A 67 -0.34 10.37 -8.77
C MET A 67 1.04 10.39 -8.09
N ASN A 68 2.00 9.64 -8.63
CA ASN A 68 3.39 9.67 -8.16
C ASN A 68 4.03 11.05 -8.32
N GLU A 69 3.84 11.72 -9.47
CA GLU A 69 4.32 13.08 -9.70
C GLU A 69 3.72 14.06 -8.70
N ALA A 70 2.41 14.02 -8.48
CA ALA A 70 1.74 14.88 -7.51
C ALA A 70 2.19 14.63 -6.07
N PHE A 71 2.48 13.38 -5.73
CA PHE A 71 2.96 12.97 -4.42
C PHE A 71 4.40 13.45 -4.18
N LEU A 72 5.27 13.30 -5.18
CA LEU A 72 6.64 13.83 -5.14
C LEU A 72 6.66 15.36 -5.04
N ASP A 73 5.78 16.04 -5.78
CA ASP A 73 5.62 17.49 -5.67
C ASP A 73 5.18 17.93 -4.27
N GLU A 74 4.37 17.11 -3.59
CA GLU A 74 3.96 17.38 -2.21
C GLU A 74 5.13 17.16 -1.25
N LEU A 75 5.90 16.07 -1.41
CA LEU A 75 7.12 15.82 -0.63
C LEU A 75 8.15 16.95 -0.76
N LEU A 76 8.30 17.49 -1.97
CA LEU A 76 9.22 18.60 -2.28
C LEU A 76 8.88 19.91 -1.56
N LYS A 77 7.69 20.04 -0.97
CA LYS A 77 7.38 21.19 -0.10
C LYS A 77 8.08 21.11 1.26
N TYR A 78 8.39 19.91 1.72
CA TYR A 78 8.91 19.64 3.06
C TYR A 78 10.40 19.30 3.05
N TYR A 79 10.87 18.60 2.02
CA TYR A 79 12.24 18.12 1.90
C TYR A 79 12.82 18.42 0.52
N ASP A 80 14.13 18.68 0.46
CA ASP A 80 14.81 18.86 -0.82
C ASP A 80 14.95 17.53 -1.58
N LEU A 81 15.20 17.64 -2.89
CA LEU A 81 15.31 16.51 -3.79
C LEU A 81 16.45 15.56 -3.40
N ASP A 82 17.54 16.06 -2.81
CA ASP A 82 18.66 15.22 -2.37
C ASP A 82 18.27 14.38 -1.15
N THR A 83 17.49 14.94 -0.23
CA THR A 83 16.97 14.29 0.98
C THR A 83 15.92 13.25 0.62
N ILE A 84 15.00 13.59 -0.29
CA ILE A 84 14.00 12.64 -0.82
C ILE A 84 14.71 11.51 -1.58
N ASN A 85 15.68 11.82 -2.43
CA ASN A 85 16.45 10.80 -3.13
C ASN A 85 17.28 9.95 -2.17
N LYS A 86 17.84 10.51 -1.10
CA LYS A 86 18.53 9.74 -0.07
C LYS A 86 17.58 8.86 0.73
N ALA A 87 16.34 9.27 0.98
CA ALA A 87 15.34 8.41 1.61
C ALA A 87 14.90 7.29 0.66
N LEU A 88 14.62 7.61 -0.60
CA LEU A 88 14.31 6.65 -1.66
C LEU A 88 15.46 5.66 -1.91
N ASN A 89 16.70 6.13 -1.88
CA ASN A 89 17.90 5.30 -2.07
C ASN A 89 18.40 4.66 -0.78
N GLY A 90 18.10 5.21 0.39
CA GLY A 90 18.42 4.61 1.70
C GLY A 90 17.44 3.51 2.08
N MET A 91 16.23 3.54 1.49
CA MET A 91 15.36 2.38 1.39
C MET A 91 15.82 1.37 0.34
N ARG A 92 16.77 1.70 -0.56
CA ARG A 92 17.43 0.69 -1.39
C ARG A 92 18.47 -0.02 -0.54
N ASP A 93 18.03 -0.88 0.37
CA ASP A 93 18.89 -1.95 0.85
C ASP A 93 19.25 -2.79 -0.39
N GLU A 94 20.53 -2.75 -0.80
CA GLU A 94 21.03 -3.34 -2.05
C GLU A 94 20.89 -4.88 -2.12
N ASN A 95 20.27 -5.52 -1.13
CA ASN A 95 20.08 -6.97 -1.06
C ASN A 95 18.62 -7.46 -0.96
N ASN A 96 17.61 -6.60 -0.74
CA ASN A 96 16.26 -7.08 -0.39
C ASN A 96 15.12 -6.66 -1.34
N PHE A 97 15.40 -5.97 -2.44
CA PHE A 97 14.36 -5.69 -3.43
C PHE A 97 14.46 -6.64 -4.60
N ALA A 98 13.40 -7.43 -4.74
CA ALA A 98 13.03 -8.05 -6.00
C ALA A 98 13.15 -6.99 -7.11
N THR A 99 14.03 -7.22 -8.09
CA THR A 99 14.09 -6.46 -9.35
C THR A 99 12.69 -6.36 -9.98
N VAL A 100 12.44 -5.40 -10.87
CA VAL A 100 11.14 -5.28 -11.58
C VAL A 100 10.73 -6.59 -12.29
N GLU A 101 11.70 -7.43 -12.65
CA GLU A 101 11.45 -8.80 -13.13
C GLU A 101 11.01 -9.74 -12.00
N GLU A 102 11.69 -9.72 -10.86
CA GLU A 102 11.30 -10.47 -9.67
C GLU A 102 9.94 -10.00 -9.08
N GLU A 103 9.59 -8.71 -9.12
CA GLU A 103 8.26 -8.22 -8.73
C GLU A 103 7.15 -8.79 -9.62
N LYS A 104 7.39 -8.86 -10.94
CA LYS A 104 6.46 -9.51 -11.87
C LYS A 104 6.36 -11.00 -11.60
N ASP A 105 7.47 -11.65 -11.26
CA ASP A 105 7.48 -13.06 -10.91
C ASP A 105 6.81 -13.34 -9.57
N ILE A 106 6.93 -12.42 -8.59
CA ILE A 106 6.21 -12.46 -7.31
C ILE A 106 4.71 -12.25 -7.54
N ASP A 107 4.28 -11.24 -8.29
CA ASP A 107 2.85 -11.05 -8.62
C ASP A 107 2.28 -12.27 -9.34
N LYS A 108 3.03 -12.84 -10.29
CA LYS A 108 2.65 -14.08 -11.00
C LYS A 108 2.58 -15.28 -10.06
N LEU A 109 3.51 -15.39 -9.12
CA LEU A 109 3.53 -16.44 -8.10
C LEU A 109 2.32 -16.32 -7.18
N LEU A 110 2.03 -15.12 -6.66
CA LEU A 110 0.88 -14.85 -5.80
C LEU A 110 -0.44 -15.15 -6.52
N ARG A 111 -0.60 -14.72 -7.78
CA ARG A 111 -1.81 -15.03 -8.59
C ARG A 111 -1.99 -16.51 -8.90
N LYS A 112 -0.90 -17.27 -9.02
CA LYS A 112 -0.98 -18.73 -9.20
C LYS A 112 -1.31 -19.44 -7.90
N THR A 113 -0.80 -18.92 -6.80
CA THR A 113 -0.93 -19.53 -5.48
C THR A 113 -2.31 -19.28 -4.89
N PHE A 114 -2.85 -18.08 -5.05
CA PHE A 114 -4.15 -17.68 -4.53
C PHE A 114 -5.17 -17.58 -5.66
N SER A 115 -6.24 -18.37 -5.54
CA SER A 115 -7.35 -18.48 -6.49
C SER A 115 -8.21 -17.22 -6.57
N SER A 116 -8.19 -16.38 -5.52
CA SER A 116 -8.97 -15.15 -5.45
C SER A 116 -8.33 -14.11 -4.55
N LYS A 117 -8.75 -12.84 -4.72
CA LYS A 117 -8.35 -11.74 -3.82
C LYS A 117 -8.77 -12.00 -2.38
N MET A 118 -9.90 -12.67 -2.16
CA MET A 118 -10.38 -13.01 -0.81
C MET A 118 -9.44 -14.01 -0.13
N GLU A 119 -8.99 -15.03 -0.86
CA GLU A 119 -8.05 -16.03 -0.34
C GLU A 119 -6.70 -15.40 0.02
N PHE A 120 -6.21 -14.47 -0.79
CA PHE A 120 -5.01 -13.70 -0.47
C PHE A 120 -5.19 -12.81 0.77
N ARG A 121 -6.35 -12.14 0.92
CA ARG A 121 -6.64 -11.36 2.13
C ARG A 121 -6.65 -12.24 3.38
N MET A 122 -7.28 -13.41 3.32
CA MET A 122 -7.29 -14.38 4.41
C MET A 122 -5.88 -14.85 4.78
N PHE A 123 -5.01 -15.07 3.79
CA PHE A 123 -3.60 -15.39 4.02
C PHE A 123 -2.92 -14.30 4.88
N ILE A 124 -3.03 -13.02 4.47
CA ILE A 124 -2.43 -11.91 5.21
C ILE A 124 -3.01 -11.80 6.63
N THR A 125 -4.34 -11.95 6.79
CA THR A 125 -4.98 -11.95 8.12
C THR A 125 -4.40 -13.03 9.02
N TYR A 126 -4.21 -14.26 8.51
CA TYR A 126 -3.64 -15.34 9.30
C TYR A 126 -2.17 -15.09 9.65
N VAL A 127 -1.38 -14.54 8.73
CA VAL A 127 0.02 -14.16 9.00
C VAL A 127 0.07 -13.17 10.18
N SER A 128 -0.73 -12.10 10.11
CA SER A 128 -0.80 -11.11 11.18
C SER A 128 -1.26 -11.73 12.51
N GLN A 129 -2.25 -12.62 12.50
CA GLN A 129 -2.70 -13.32 13.71
C GLN A 129 -1.59 -14.16 14.33
N TYR A 130 -0.88 -14.97 13.55
CA TYR A 130 0.21 -15.81 14.07
C TYR A 130 1.38 -14.98 14.61
N MET A 131 1.72 -13.85 13.97
CA MET A 131 2.76 -12.96 14.48
C MET A 131 2.35 -12.25 15.77
N MET A 132 1.07 -11.88 15.91
CA MET A 132 0.57 -11.16 17.10
C MET A 132 0.28 -12.08 18.29
N GLU A 133 -0.37 -13.22 18.03
CA GLU A 133 -0.89 -14.12 19.07
C GLU A 133 0.13 -15.19 19.46
N GLU A 134 0.87 -15.73 18.49
CA GLU A 134 1.85 -16.80 18.70
C GLU A 134 3.31 -16.30 18.72
N HIS A 135 3.54 -15.02 18.43
CA HIS A 135 4.86 -14.41 18.32
C HIS A 135 5.78 -15.08 17.27
N ASP A 136 5.18 -15.68 16.25
CA ASP A 136 5.89 -16.30 15.15
C ASP A 136 6.71 -15.27 14.35
N THR A 137 7.82 -15.72 13.77
CA THR A 137 8.52 -14.94 12.73
C THR A 137 7.66 -14.82 11.46
N PRO A 138 7.88 -13.82 10.60
CA PRO A 138 7.12 -13.66 9.35
C PRO A 138 7.08 -14.94 8.48
N VAL A 139 8.20 -15.67 8.44
CA VAL A 139 8.34 -16.92 7.68
C VAL A 139 7.51 -18.05 8.30
N GLU A 140 7.55 -18.22 9.63
CA GLU A 140 6.76 -19.23 10.34
C GLU A 140 5.25 -18.95 10.22
N ALA A 141 4.85 -17.70 10.40
CA ALA A 141 3.47 -17.25 10.27
C ALA A 141 2.94 -17.46 8.84
N ALA A 142 3.76 -17.18 7.81
CA ALA A 142 3.43 -17.47 6.42
C ALA A 142 3.26 -18.97 6.14
N ALA A 143 4.14 -19.81 6.68
CA ALA A 143 4.06 -21.26 6.53
C ALA A 143 2.76 -21.82 7.15
N LYS A 144 2.44 -21.44 8.39
CA LYS A 144 1.20 -21.87 9.08
C LYS A 144 -0.04 -21.40 8.34
N SER A 145 -0.05 -20.15 7.87
CA SER A 145 -1.17 -19.57 7.11
C SER A 145 -1.42 -20.29 5.78
N MET A 146 -0.36 -20.60 5.03
CA MET A 146 -0.47 -21.37 3.78
C MET A 146 -1.02 -22.77 4.00
N LYS A 147 -0.57 -23.46 5.07
CA LYS A 147 -1.10 -24.77 5.46
C LYS A 147 -2.56 -24.71 5.86
N ARG A 148 -2.96 -23.68 6.60
CA ARG A 148 -4.36 -23.43 6.99
C ARG A 148 -5.28 -23.22 5.78
N LEU A 149 -4.77 -22.60 4.72
CA LEU A 149 -5.47 -22.42 3.45
C LEU A 149 -5.44 -23.67 2.54
N GLY A 150 -4.87 -24.79 3.00
CA GLY A 150 -4.81 -26.03 2.24
C GLY A 150 -3.86 -26.00 1.04
N LYS A 151 -2.84 -25.13 1.07
CA LYS A 151 -1.84 -25.02 -0.01
C LYS A 151 -0.84 -26.17 0.03
N SER A 152 -0.30 -26.50 -1.14
CA SER A 152 0.68 -27.57 -1.28
C SER A 152 2.03 -27.19 -0.64
N ASP A 153 2.80 -28.18 -0.22
CA ASP A 153 4.13 -27.97 0.39
C ASP A 153 5.08 -27.21 -0.55
N ASN A 154 4.94 -27.41 -1.85
CA ASN A 154 5.69 -26.68 -2.87
C ASN A 154 5.32 -25.20 -2.88
N ASP A 155 4.04 -24.86 -2.77
CA ASP A 155 3.59 -23.47 -2.72
C ASP A 155 3.98 -22.80 -1.40
N VAL A 156 3.92 -23.53 -0.29
CA VAL A 156 4.40 -23.08 1.02
C VAL A 156 5.88 -22.68 0.93
N LEU A 157 6.74 -23.54 0.36
CA LEU A 157 8.18 -23.26 0.21
C LEU A 157 8.43 -22.03 -0.67
N LYS A 158 7.70 -21.89 -1.77
CA LYS A 158 7.88 -20.73 -2.67
C LYS A 158 7.46 -19.42 -2.02
N ILE A 159 6.32 -19.40 -1.32
CA ILE A 159 5.84 -18.18 -0.65
C ILE A 159 6.74 -17.82 0.52
N THR A 160 7.10 -18.78 1.37
CA THR A 160 7.99 -18.53 2.51
C THR A 160 9.38 -18.04 2.07
N SER A 161 9.93 -18.56 0.97
CA SER A 161 11.17 -18.06 0.37
C SER A 161 11.07 -16.63 -0.16
N VAL A 162 9.89 -16.16 -0.56
CA VAL A 162 9.68 -14.74 -0.92
C VAL A 162 9.57 -13.89 0.33
N ILE A 163 8.86 -14.35 1.36
CA ILE A 163 8.73 -13.63 2.63
C ILE A 163 10.10 -13.46 3.32
N ASP A 164 10.93 -14.50 3.34
CA ASP A 164 12.30 -14.50 3.90
C ASP A 164 13.27 -13.54 3.18
N LYS A 165 12.97 -13.18 1.93
CA LYS A 165 13.74 -12.16 1.20
C LYS A 165 13.30 -10.73 1.50
N ILE A 166 12.07 -10.55 1.97
CA ILE A 166 11.46 -9.23 2.20
C ILE A 166 11.71 -8.77 3.64
N PHE A 167 11.76 -9.69 4.60
CA PHE A 167 11.90 -9.43 6.04
C PHE A 167 13.22 -9.95 6.60
#